data_AF-A0A815S656-F1
#
_entry.id   AF-A0A815S656-F1
#
_cell.length_a   1.000
_cell.length_b   1.000
_cell.length_c   1.000
_cell.angle_alpha   90.00
_cell.angle_beta   90.00
_cell.angle_gamma   90.00
#
_symmetry.space_group_name_H-M   'P 1'
#
loop_
_entity.id
_entity.type
_entity.pdbx_description
1 polymer ?
#
loop_
_entity_poly.entity_id
_entity_poly.type
_entity_poly.pdbx_seq_one_letter_code
_entity_poly.pdbx_strand_id
1 'polypeptide(L)'
;MYKNIIIVGATGKFLGKKITSSFLKRQDEFNVSILVSKKSMENEEKKKFFEDFQKQGAKLIFGELDDPVGLEKHQKKAHVKRFITSGYGMDLSRIKEKECYYYVPKQRIESLLENDSSIEHTFIATELFAEFLFTPDFGIDIKQRIIKSFGPSDMKISTTYTDDIALL
;
A
#
# COMPACT_ATOMS: atom_id res chain seq x y z
N MET A 1 -21.15 -5.07 -5.62
CA MET A 1 -20.29 -4.79 -4.44
C MET A 1 -19.30 -5.94 -4.27
N TYR A 2 -18.00 -5.67 -4.21
CA TYR A 2 -16.97 -6.70 -4.01
C TYR A 2 -16.92 -7.07 -2.52
N LYS A 3 -17.23 -8.33 -2.18
CA LYS A 3 -17.23 -8.78 -0.77
C LYS A 3 -15.92 -9.40 -0.34
N ASN A 4 -15.26 -10.17 -1.21
CA ASN A 4 -14.01 -10.86 -0.86
C ASN A 4 -12.82 -10.00 -1.25
N ILE A 5 -11.95 -9.71 -0.28
CA ILE A 5 -10.73 -8.93 -0.51
C ILE A 5 -9.51 -9.74 -0.08
N ILE A 6 -8.42 -9.57 -0.82
CA ILE A 6 -7.10 -10.09 -0.44
C ILE A 6 -6.17 -8.91 -0.27
N ILE A 7 -5.59 -8.76 0.92
CA ILE A 7 -4.62 -7.72 1.22
C ILE A 7 -3.21 -8.30 1.17
N VAL A 8 -2.39 -7.72 0.31
CA VAL A 8 -0.96 -8.00 0.22
C VAL A 8 -0.20 -6.90 0.95
N GLY A 9 0.73 -7.26 1.84
CA GLY A 9 1.48 -6.27 2.63
C GLY A 9 0.73 -5.73 3.85
N ALA A 10 -0.20 -6.51 4.41
CA ALA A 10 -1.02 -6.14 5.57
C ALA A 10 -0.24 -5.70 6.82
N THR A 11 1.04 -6.09 6.94
CA THR A 11 1.91 -5.70 8.06
C THR A 11 2.81 -4.50 7.77
N GLY A 12 2.58 -3.80 6.65
CA GLY A 12 3.33 -2.58 6.30
C GLY A 12 3.28 -1.54 7.42
N LYS A 13 4.45 -1.01 7.79
CA LYS A 13 4.64 -0.12 8.95
C LYS A 13 3.75 1.12 8.90
N PHE A 14 3.63 1.73 7.73
CA PHE A 14 2.96 3.02 7.58
C PHE A 14 1.47 2.90 7.24
N LEU A 15 1.13 2.03 6.28
CA LEU A 15 -0.22 2.02 5.71
C LEU A 15 -0.91 0.67 5.74
N GLY A 16 -0.20 -0.43 5.45
CA GLY A 16 -0.79 -1.76 5.33
C GLY A 16 -1.58 -2.20 6.57
N LYS A 17 -1.05 -1.94 7.77
CA LYS A 17 -1.75 -2.25 9.04
C LYS A 17 -3.06 -1.47 9.18
N LYS A 18 -3.05 -0.19 8.79
CA LYS A 18 -4.20 0.71 8.90
C LYS A 18 -5.31 0.32 7.92
N ILE A 19 -4.97 0.10 6.65
CA ILE A 19 -5.91 -0.40 5.63
C ILE A 19 -6.54 -1.72 6.09
N THR A 20 -5.72 -2.66 6.55
CA THR A 20 -6.20 -3.97 7.02
C THR A 20 -7.18 -3.82 8.17
N SER A 21 -6.84 -3.00 9.16
CA SER A 21 -7.71 -2.74 10.32
C SER A 21 -9.02 -2.06 9.92
N SER A 22 -8.98 -1.15 8.94
CA SER A 22 -10.18 -0.48 8.41
C SER A 22 -11.16 -1.45 7.74
N PHE A 23 -10.65 -2.39 6.94
CA PHE A 23 -11.50 -3.44 6.36
C PHE A 23 -12.02 -4.43 7.40
N LEU A 24 -11.21 -4.79 8.40
CA LEU A 24 -11.64 -5.67 9.50
C LEU A 24 -12.69 -5.04 10.42
N LYS A 25 -12.86 -3.71 10.42
CA LYS A 25 -13.97 -3.05 11.12
C LYS A 25 -15.29 -3.13 10.36
N ARG A 26 -15.27 -3.46 9.06
CA ARG A 26 -16.43 -3.52 8.15
C ARG A 26 -16.69 -4.97 7.71
N GLN A 27 -16.72 -5.90 8.65
CA GLN A 27 -16.87 -7.34 8.34
C GLN A 27 -18.27 -7.73 7.87
N ASP A 28 -19.25 -6.89 8.17
CA ASP A 28 -20.59 -6.96 7.62
C ASP A 28 -20.60 -6.71 6.09
N GLU A 29 -19.61 -5.95 5.60
CA GLU A 29 -19.44 -5.64 4.18
C GLU A 29 -18.40 -6.53 3.48
N PHE A 30 -17.29 -6.84 4.16
CA PHE A 30 -16.10 -7.47 3.55
C PHE A 30 -15.61 -8.74 4.27
N ASN A 31 -15.33 -9.77 3.48
CA ASN A 31 -14.56 -10.94 3.88
C ASN A 31 -13.08 -10.69 3.60
N VAL A 32 -12.29 -10.48 4.67
CA VAL A 32 -10.89 -10.10 4.58
C VAL A 32 -9.98 -11.33 4.59
N SER A 33 -9.17 -11.47 3.54
CA SER A 33 -8.05 -12.41 3.50
C SER A 33 -6.72 -11.68 3.42
N ILE A 34 -5.66 -12.25 3.98
CA ILE A 34 -4.33 -11.66 4.02
C ILE A 34 -3.33 -12.63 3.41
N LEU A 35 -2.54 -12.16 2.43
CA LEU A 35 -1.44 -12.95 1.88
C LEU A 35 -0.23 -12.88 2.81
N VAL A 36 0.29 -14.03 3.20
CA VAL A 36 1.40 -14.19 4.15
C VAL A 36 2.51 -15.03 3.52
N SER A 37 3.73 -14.47 3.45
CA SER A 37 4.93 -15.22 3.06
C SER A 37 5.51 -16.01 4.23
N LYS A 38 6.21 -17.11 3.94
CA LYS A 38 6.89 -17.92 4.97
C LYS A 38 7.89 -17.07 5.74
N LYS A 39 8.65 -16.25 5.02
CA LYS A 39 9.60 -15.28 5.60
C LYS A 39 8.94 -14.28 6.55
N SER A 40 7.68 -13.90 6.30
CA SER A 40 6.98 -12.98 7.20
C SER A 40 6.59 -13.64 8.53
N MET A 41 6.42 -14.97 8.56
CA MET A 41 6.12 -15.72 9.79
C MET A 41 7.35 -15.97 10.67
N GLU A 42 8.55 -15.90 10.09
CA GLU A 42 9.81 -15.97 10.85
C GLU A 42 10.07 -14.71 11.68
N ASN A 43 9.38 -13.61 11.37
CA ASN A 43 9.48 -12.36 12.12
C ASN A 43 8.42 -12.32 13.22
N GLU A 44 8.86 -12.38 14.48
CA GLU A 44 7.99 -12.38 15.66
C GLU A 44 7.07 -11.14 15.77
N GLU A 45 7.52 -9.96 15.32
CA GLU A 45 6.69 -8.76 15.33
C GLU A 45 5.53 -8.89 14.32
N LYS A 46 5.83 -9.31 13.09
CA LYS A 46 4.82 -9.53 12.04
C LYS A 46 3.85 -10.65 12.40
N LYS A 47 4.37 -11.72 13.02
CA LYS A 47 3.55 -12.85 13.47
C LYS A 47 2.45 -12.43 14.44
N LYS A 48 2.77 -11.59 15.42
CA LYS A 48 1.77 -11.02 16.34
C LYS A 48 0.66 -10.27 15.60
N PHE A 49 1.02 -9.46 14.60
CA PHE A 49 0.01 -8.77 13.78
C PHE A 49 -0.88 -9.75 13.01
N PHE A 50 -0.34 -10.82 12.44
CA PHE A 50 -1.16 -11.82 11.74
C PHE A 50 -2.09 -12.56 12.70
N GLU A 51 -1.62 -12.91 13.89
CA GLU A 51 -2.45 -13.53 14.93
C GLU A 51 -3.59 -12.59 15.36
N ASP A 52 -3.30 -11.30 15.55
CA ASP A 52 -4.30 -10.30 15.92
C ASP A 52 -5.31 -10.04 14.80
N PHE A 53 -4.87 -10.02 13.53
CA PHE A 53 -5.79 -9.95 12.39
C PHE A 53 -6.66 -11.19 12.27
N GLN A 54 -6.12 -12.38 12.53
CA GLN A 54 -6.88 -13.62 12.52
C GLN A 54 -7.94 -13.66 13.63
N LYS A 55 -7.61 -13.20 14.84
CA LYS A 55 -8.58 -13.03 15.94
C LYS A 55 -9.71 -12.05 15.58
N GLN A 56 -9.38 -11.02 14.81
CA GLN A 56 -10.33 -10.07 14.27
C GLN A 56 -11.12 -10.62 13.07
N GLY A 57 -10.92 -11.87 12.63
CA GLY A 57 -11.71 -12.49 11.56
C GLY A 57 -11.04 -12.53 10.18
N ALA A 58 -9.77 -12.13 10.05
CA ALA A 58 -9.04 -12.30 8.79
C ALA A 58 -8.72 -13.77 8.51
N LYS A 59 -8.82 -14.18 7.24
CA LYS A 59 -8.29 -15.47 6.76
C LYS A 59 -6.85 -15.30 6.27
N LEU A 60 -5.91 -16.05 6.84
CA LEU A 60 -4.54 -16.07 6.34
C LEU A 60 -4.42 -17.00 5.14
N ILE A 61 -3.79 -16.52 4.06
CA ILE A 61 -3.47 -17.29 2.86
C ILE A 61 -1.95 -17.31 2.73
N PHE A 62 -1.35 -18.50 2.78
CA PHE A 62 0.09 -18.63 2.63
C PHE A 62 0.48 -18.65 1.16
N GLY A 63 1.41 -17.79 0.77
CA GLY A 63 1.92 -17.70 -0.59
C GLY A 63 3.06 -16.70 -0.71
N GLU A 64 3.86 -16.86 -1.76
CA GLU A 64 4.96 -15.95 -2.08
C GLU A 64 4.64 -15.15 -3.33
N LEU A 65 5.19 -13.94 -3.38
CA LEU A 65 5.14 -13.07 -4.56
C LEU A 65 6.56 -12.89 -5.04
N ASP A 66 7.01 -13.83 -5.87
CA ASP A 66 8.40 -13.92 -6.28
C ASP A 66 8.81 -12.83 -7.30
N ASP A 67 7.82 -12.20 -7.95
CA ASP A 67 7.99 -11.11 -8.93
C ASP A 67 6.69 -10.29 -9.02
N PRO A 68 6.74 -8.94 -9.00
CA PRO A 68 5.59 -8.10 -9.33
C PRO A 68 4.88 -8.45 -10.65
N VAL A 69 5.61 -8.92 -11.67
CA VAL A 69 5.03 -9.43 -12.94
C VAL A 69 4.36 -10.79 -12.73
N GLY A 70 4.89 -11.60 -11.82
CA GLY A 70 4.26 -12.85 -11.38
C GLY A 70 2.87 -12.62 -10.77
N LEU A 71 2.67 -11.50 -10.05
CA LEU A 71 1.38 -11.17 -9.44
C LEU A 71 0.27 -11.05 -10.49
N GLU A 72 0.54 -10.38 -11.62
CA GLU A 72 -0.41 -10.24 -12.75
C GLU A 72 -0.84 -11.63 -13.28
N LYS A 73 0.14 -12.51 -13.53
CA LYS A 73 -0.11 -13.86 -14.04
C LYS A 73 -0.95 -14.71 -13.07
N HIS A 74 -0.79 -14.50 -11.76
CA HIS A 74 -1.59 -15.18 -10.74
C HIS A 74 -2.98 -14.56 -10.57
N GLN A 75 -3.13 -13.24 -10.73
CA GLN A 75 -4.43 -12.55 -10.69
C GLN A 75 -5.37 -13.04 -11.78
N LYS A 76 -4.89 -13.15 -13.03
CA LYS A 76 -5.68 -13.66 -14.16
C LYS A 76 -6.22 -15.06 -13.91
N LYS A 77 -5.41 -15.92 -13.28
CA LYS A 77 -5.82 -17.28 -12.87
C LYS A 77 -6.76 -17.29 -11.67
N ALA A 78 -6.72 -16.26 -10.84
CA ALA A 78 -7.52 -16.13 -9.62
C ALA A 78 -8.85 -15.39 -9.82
N HIS A 79 -9.19 -14.98 -11.06
CA HIS A 79 -10.42 -14.24 -11.38
C HIS A 79 -10.62 -12.97 -10.53
N VAL A 80 -9.53 -12.24 -10.27
CA VAL A 80 -9.56 -10.97 -9.54
C VAL A 80 -10.34 -9.96 -10.35
N LYS A 81 -11.43 -9.42 -9.79
CA LYS A 81 -12.31 -8.46 -10.48
C LYS A 81 -11.79 -7.02 -10.43
N ARG A 82 -11.14 -6.66 -9.32
CA ARG A 82 -10.59 -5.32 -9.10
C ARG A 82 -9.23 -5.39 -8.43
N PHE A 83 -8.28 -4.59 -8.91
CA PHE A 83 -6.92 -4.50 -8.36
C PHE A 83 -6.58 -3.06 -7.95
N ILE A 84 -6.14 -2.88 -6.70
CA ILE A 84 -5.62 -1.60 -6.19
C ILE A 84 -4.12 -1.77 -5.98
N THR A 85 -3.32 -0.95 -6.67
CA THR A 85 -1.86 -1.04 -6.63
C THR A 85 -1.30 -0.46 -5.32
N SER A 86 -0.04 -0.77 -5.03
CA SER A 86 0.73 -0.08 -3.99
C SER A 86 1.23 1.29 -4.50
N GLY A 87 0.29 2.16 -4.89
CA GLY A 87 0.55 3.52 -5.37
C GLY A 87 0.90 4.44 -4.20
N TYR A 88 -0.14 4.88 -3.46
CA TYR A 88 -0.14 5.65 -2.20
C TYR A 88 0.97 6.69 -2.06
N GLY A 89 1.29 7.35 -3.16
CA GLY A 89 2.39 8.30 -3.26
C GLY A 89 2.14 9.27 -4.41
N MET A 90 3.19 9.61 -5.14
CA MET A 90 3.10 10.47 -6.32
C MET A 90 2.32 9.79 -7.46
N ASP A 91 1.64 10.61 -8.27
CA ASP A 91 1.05 10.21 -9.54
C ASP A 91 2.14 9.81 -10.55
N LEU A 92 2.25 8.51 -10.84
CA LEU A 92 3.32 7.97 -11.66
C LEU A 92 3.20 8.34 -13.14
N SER A 93 2.02 8.78 -13.59
CA SER A 93 1.83 9.30 -14.95
C SER A 93 2.61 10.60 -15.20
N ARG A 94 3.01 11.28 -14.13
CA ARG A 94 3.74 12.56 -14.18
C ARG A 94 5.25 12.40 -14.03
N ILE A 95 5.73 11.19 -13.72
CA ILE A 95 7.14 10.91 -13.47
C ILE A 95 7.72 10.21 -14.69
N LYS A 96 8.83 10.71 -15.25
CA LYS A 96 9.50 9.99 -16.34
C LYS A 96 10.35 8.87 -15.77
N GLU A 97 10.36 7.69 -16.40
CA GLU A 97 11.11 6.51 -15.92
C GLU A 97 12.57 6.79 -15.56
N LYS A 98 13.24 7.70 -16.30
CA LYS A 98 14.64 8.07 -16.08
C LYS A 98 14.87 9.00 -14.88
N GLU A 99 13.81 9.62 -14.35
CA GLU A 99 13.91 10.57 -13.23
C GLU A 99 14.01 9.84 -11.90
N CYS A 100 13.46 8.62 -11.80
CA CYS A 100 13.53 7.86 -10.56
C CYS A 100 13.35 6.35 -10.79
N TYR A 101 14.45 5.60 -10.76
CA TYR A 101 14.48 4.14 -10.93
C TYR A 101 13.58 3.40 -9.92
N TYR A 102 13.32 3.99 -8.75
CA TYR A 102 12.44 3.42 -7.73
C TYR A 102 10.99 3.23 -8.23
N TYR A 103 10.52 4.07 -9.15
CA TYR A 103 9.15 4.01 -9.67
C TYR A 103 8.99 3.09 -10.89
N VAL A 104 10.07 2.71 -11.56
CA VAL A 104 10.03 1.86 -12.76
C VAL A 104 9.24 0.55 -12.54
N PRO A 105 9.44 -0.20 -11.44
CA PRO A 105 8.63 -1.40 -11.20
C PRO A 105 7.13 -1.11 -11.03
N LYS A 106 6.78 0.03 -10.42
CA LYS A 106 5.37 0.41 -10.24
C LYS A 106 4.72 0.85 -11.56
N GLN A 107 5.43 1.66 -12.36
CA GLN A 107 5.00 2.08 -13.68
C GLN A 107 4.75 0.89 -14.61
N ARG A 108 5.61 -0.14 -14.54
CA ARG A 108 5.40 -1.39 -15.27
C ARG A 108 4.09 -2.09 -14.87
N ILE A 109 3.76 -2.14 -13.59
CA ILE A 109 2.50 -2.75 -13.10
C ILE A 109 1.30 -1.94 -13.59
N GLU A 110 1.36 -0.60 -13.50
CA GLU A 110 0.27 0.26 -13.97
C GLU A 110 0.04 0.09 -15.47
N SER A 111 1.11 0.11 -16.27
CA SER A 111 1.02 -0.13 -17.71
C SER A 111 0.45 -1.51 -18.05
N LEU A 112 0.79 -2.56 -17.29
CA LEU A 112 0.21 -3.90 -17.48
C LEU A 112 -1.30 -3.91 -17.19
N LEU A 113 -1.74 -3.22 -16.14
CA LEU A 113 -3.15 -3.13 -15.76
C LEU A 113 -3.97 -2.27 -16.74
N GLU A 114 -3.40 -1.17 -17.21
CA GLU A 114 -4.03 -0.31 -18.23
C GLU A 114 -4.25 -1.04 -19.55
N ASN A 115 -3.31 -1.93 -19.92
CA ASN A 115 -3.41 -2.76 -21.12
C ASN A 115 -4.29 -4.01 -20.95
N ASP A 116 -4.82 -4.26 -19.75
CA ASP A 116 -5.66 -5.43 -19.45
C ASP A 116 -7.10 -5.03 -19.11
N SER A 117 -7.95 -5.01 -20.13
CA SER A 117 -9.39 -4.74 -19.98
C SER A 117 -10.17 -5.77 -19.13
N SER A 118 -9.57 -6.92 -18.78
CA SER A 118 -10.25 -7.95 -17.99
C SER A 118 -10.26 -7.69 -16.48
N ILE A 119 -9.44 -6.75 -16.00
CA ILE A 119 -9.28 -6.44 -14.58
C ILE A 119 -9.58 -4.95 -14.38
N GLU A 120 -10.61 -4.64 -13.59
CA GLU A 120 -10.80 -3.26 -13.15
C GLU A 120 -9.65 -2.86 -12.23
N HIS A 121 -9.17 -1.63 -12.32
CA HIS A 121 -8.08 -1.18 -11.48
C HIS A 121 -8.30 0.23 -10.95
N THR A 122 -7.60 0.56 -9.89
CA THR A 122 -7.57 1.91 -9.32
C THR A 122 -6.15 2.21 -8.85
N PHE A 123 -5.57 3.27 -9.39
CA PHE A 123 -4.32 3.83 -8.91
C PHE A 123 -4.65 4.96 -7.94
N ILE A 124 -4.09 4.87 -6.73
CA ILE A 124 -4.34 5.84 -5.67
C ILE A 124 -3.07 6.67 -5.49
N ALA A 125 -3.14 7.95 -5.87
CA ALA A 125 -2.11 8.94 -5.65
C ALA A 125 -2.51 9.83 -4.47
N THR A 126 -1.78 9.73 -3.35
CA THR A 126 -2.05 10.46 -2.10
C THR A 126 -0.95 11.47 -1.75
N GLU A 127 0.03 11.60 -2.65
CA GLU A 127 1.24 12.41 -2.45
C GLU A 127 1.98 12.01 -1.17
N LEU A 128 2.49 12.97 -0.39
CA LEU A 128 3.29 12.71 0.80
C LEU A 128 2.40 12.38 2.00
N PHE A 129 2.75 11.33 2.76
CA PHE A 129 2.10 11.09 4.05
C PHE A 129 2.42 12.22 5.02
N ALA A 130 1.39 12.83 5.61
CA ALA A 130 1.54 13.99 6.50
C ALA A 130 2.49 13.70 7.67
N GLU A 131 2.53 12.45 8.15
CA GLU A 131 3.40 12.00 9.22
C GLU A 131 4.89 12.16 8.88
N PHE A 132 5.29 12.08 7.60
CA PHE A 132 6.69 12.28 7.21
C PHE A 132 7.18 13.70 7.50
N LEU A 133 6.30 14.72 7.47
CA LEU A 133 6.66 16.10 7.79
C LEU A 133 7.15 16.27 9.23
N PHE A 134 6.80 15.36 10.13
CA PHE A 134 7.20 15.41 11.54
C PHE A 134 8.31 14.41 11.88
N THR A 135 8.95 13.82 10.87
CA THR A 135 10.13 12.98 11.09
C THR A 135 11.40 13.84 11.13
N PRO A 136 12.36 13.55 12.02
CA PRO A 136 13.61 14.30 12.13
C PRO A 136 14.39 14.40 10.82
N ASP A 137 14.24 13.41 9.93
CA ASP A 137 15.00 13.33 8.69
C ASP A 137 14.41 14.14 7.53
N PHE A 138 13.12 14.50 7.58
CA PHE A 138 12.42 15.05 6.41
C PHE A 138 11.83 16.45 6.60
N GLY A 139 11.35 16.81 7.78
CA GLY A 139 10.63 18.08 7.92
C GLY A 139 11.00 18.81 9.19
N ILE A 140 10.05 18.82 10.11
CA ILE A 140 10.11 19.58 11.35
C ILE A 140 10.58 18.65 12.47
N ASP A 141 11.81 18.87 12.94
CA ASP A 141 12.26 18.34 14.22
C ASP A 141 11.84 19.31 15.32
N ILE A 142 10.70 19.03 15.95
CA ILE A 142 10.13 19.86 17.03
C ILE A 142 11.09 19.91 18.23
N LYS A 143 11.80 18.82 18.54
CA LYS A 143 12.68 18.74 19.71
C LYS A 143 13.92 19.59 19.53
N GLN A 144 14.53 19.52 18.34
CA GLN A 144 15.73 20.29 18.01
C GLN A 144 15.41 21.69 17.49
N ARG A 145 14.13 21.99 17.23
CA ARG A 145 13.66 23.25 16.62
C ARG A 145 14.27 23.50 15.25
N ILE A 146 14.40 22.43 14.47
CA ILE A 146 14.98 22.48 13.12
C ILE A 146 13.87 22.26 12.10
N ILE A 147 13.85 23.08 11.06
CA ILE A 147 13.03 22.87 9.87
C ILE A 147 13.97 22.55 8.72
N LYS A 148 13.80 21.38 8.11
CA LYS A 148 14.48 21.00 6.87
C LYS A 148 13.56 21.33 5.69
N SER A 149 14.01 22.24 4.82
CA SER A 149 13.31 22.57 3.58
C SER A 149 13.99 21.84 2.43
N PHE A 150 13.22 21.02 1.71
CA PHE A 150 13.68 20.36 0.49
C PHE A 150 13.17 21.16 -0.71
N GLY A 151 14.00 22.10 -1.18
CA GLY A 151 13.65 23.05 -2.22
C GLY A 151 13.21 24.41 -1.67
N PRO A 152 12.63 25.26 -2.54
CA PRO A 152 12.13 26.59 -2.17
C PRO A 152 11.12 26.53 -1.02
N SER A 153 11.19 27.50 -0.10
CA SER A 153 10.32 27.55 1.08
C SER A 153 8.85 27.85 0.77
N ASP A 154 8.56 28.33 -0.44
CA ASP A 154 7.23 28.59 -0.97
C ASP A 154 6.69 27.45 -1.85
N MET A 155 7.43 26.34 -1.96
CA MET A 155 6.99 25.16 -2.69
C MET A 155 5.72 24.58 -2.05
N LYS A 156 4.66 24.49 -2.85
CA LYS A 156 3.40 23.85 -2.42
C LYS A 156 3.55 22.34 -2.47
N ILE A 157 3.20 21.69 -1.36
CA ILE A 157 3.10 20.24 -1.26
C ILE A 157 1.69 19.88 -0.82
N SER A 158 1.19 18.76 -1.33
CA SER A 158 -0.05 18.14 -0.84
C SER A 158 0.33 16.99 0.10
N THR A 159 -0.36 16.89 1.22
CA THR A 159 -0.17 15.80 2.17
C THR A 159 -1.50 15.18 2.57
N THR A 160 -1.47 13.90 2.92
CA THR A 160 -2.63 13.14 3.39
C THR A 160 -2.23 12.31 4.61
N TYR A 161 -3.04 12.28 5.66
CA TYR A 161 -2.75 11.40 6.81
C TYR A 161 -2.97 9.94 6.42
N THR A 162 -2.10 9.04 6.89
CA THR A 162 -2.25 7.60 6.60
C THR A 162 -3.54 7.01 7.17
N ASP A 163 -4.12 7.63 8.21
CA ASP A 163 -5.43 7.23 8.74
C ASP A 163 -6.57 7.56 7.75
N ASP A 164 -6.52 8.71 7.07
CA ASP A 164 -7.51 9.08 6.05
C ASP A 164 -7.38 8.19 4.82
N ILE A 165 -6.14 7.88 4.41
CA ILE A 165 -5.87 6.94 3.31
C ILE A 165 -6.43 5.55 3.67
N ALA A 166 -6.51 5.16 4.94
CA ALA A 166 -7.01 3.85 5.32
C ALA A 166 -8.54 3.70 5.20
N LEU A 167 -9.28 4.78 4.95
CA LEU A 167 -10.75 4.77 4.87
C LEU A 167 -11.33 4.34 3.50
N LEU A 168 -10.51 3.75 2.63
CA LEU A 168 -10.88 3.28 1.28
C LEU A 168 -12.16 2.45 1.23
#